data_AF-A0A926DWC0-F1
#
_entry.id   AF-A0A926DWC0-F1
#
_cell.length_a   1.000
_cell.length_b   1.000
_cell.length_c   1.000
_cell.angle_alpha   90.00
_cell.angle_beta   90.00
_cell.angle_gamma   90.00
#
_symmetry.space_group_name_H-M   'P 1'
#
loop_
_entity.id
_entity.type
_entity.pdbx_description
1 polymer ?
#
loop_
_entity_poly.entity_id
_entity_poly.type
_entity_poly.pdbx_seq_one_letter_code
_entity_poly.pdbx_strand_id
1 'polypeptide(L)'
;RLHDDFNGQNKDIYVENFTDPEDGSPIFARVRLYEYMEIGPSAGDTSAADRTVQVIGKTDADIDDSSTWAVHTMNGDTAASHTAIHEYWSWTMGGSTVYMPTFNKNKDSLAADINGTYEGPDGDRTTAADKYADYIEYTLDSEGKTDIAYYDADDNTVDEGNGNGLGNGGTEGTNYTAAEESHSVKQTQEATVLTMEEWKAMGSPVGKYWVYDTDGWAYWAEAIEPGEATGLLLDGIEPVMEPAEKWYYAIDVVGQFASSGDWGSADAQTGFYADGLSADGLYLLNQAAGRLPKIERMSVKGGYKQYVNAGKSLTLEVDMDILNATGSTAETYVLWSAEPETAALSGDSFTPTSQMVGQTYRLTATSAYDGEKSTFVDIYVLPADAVGAVEGELDGKLYVDFGDNTYKELKEDGSLGEFVSAGKDMVIGNRDDNANVVVLETPDADYGSKFLGPNAGESYWAMGADGKLGTEDDVKVVGQPWPNNLTTTLADGITISTVNEAETVKVGKKMQLSASVTLKGTEIANQDVTWTVSGNKSTSTTIDTNGLLTVGADEPFETILTIYAESQEMAGLRTYKTITVKPLDFEDIPSVTAGSTTTVTIDGV
;
A
#
# COMPACT_ATOMS: atom_id res chain seq x y z
N ARG A 1 -3.90 7.83 44.05
CA ARG A 1 -4.44 8.80 45.02
C ARG A 1 -3.69 10.10 44.86
N LEU A 2 -4.41 11.21 44.76
CA LEU A 2 -3.84 12.55 44.84
C LEU A 2 -3.61 12.89 46.32
N HIS A 3 -2.42 13.36 46.68
CA HIS A 3 -2.14 13.93 48.00
C HIS A 3 -2.21 15.45 47.90
N ASP A 4 -2.95 16.06 48.82
CA ASP A 4 -3.09 17.50 48.98
C ASP A 4 -2.81 17.90 50.45
N ASP A 5 -1.54 18.10 50.74
CA ASP A 5 -1.06 18.34 52.10
C ASP A 5 -0.90 19.85 52.33
N PHE A 6 -1.49 20.39 53.40
CA PHE A 6 -1.42 21.81 53.72
C PHE A 6 -1.38 22.09 55.23
N ASN A 7 -0.31 22.74 55.69
CA ASN A 7 -0.14 23.08 57.12
C ASN A 7 -0.56 24.52 57.47
N GLY A 8 -1.20 25.24 56.55
CA GLY A 8 -1.50 26.67 56.67
C GLY A 8 -0.41 27.59 56.09
N GLN A 9 0.76 27.06 55.73
CA GLN A 9 1.87 27.78 55.10
C GLN A 9 2.41 27.04 53.89
N ASN A 10 2.87 25.80 54.07
CA ASN A 10 3.40 24.95 53.01
C ASN A 10 2.29 24.09 52.41
N LYS A 11 2.33 23.91 51.07
CA LYS A 11 1.40 23.07 50.31
C LYS A 11 2.18 22.09 49.43
N ASP A 12 1.98 20.79 49.65
CA ASP A 12 2.64 19.73 48.89
C ASP A 12 1.62 18.95 48.07
N ILE A 13 1.87 18.83 46.76
CA ILE A 13 1.00 18.09 45.83
C ILE A 13 1.78 17.00 45.11
N TYR A 14 1.33 15.76 45.20
CA TYR A 14 1.93 14.60 44.54
C TYR A 14 0.90 13.47 44.38
N VAL A 15 1.29 12.40 43.69
CA VAL A 15 0.41 11.26 43.40
C VAL A 15 1.02 9.98 43.91
N GLU A 16 0.24 9.19 44.63
CA GLU A 16 0.58 7.85 45.12
C GLU A 16 -0.15 6.77 44.30
N ASN A 17 0.55 5.72 43.91
CA ASN A 17 -0.05 4.46 43.54
C ASN A 17 -0.14 3.55 44.78
N PHE A 18 -1.30 3.55 45.43
CA PHE A 18 -1.53 2.83 46.70
C PHE A 18 -1.77 1.32 46.52
N THR A 19 -1.79 0.83 45.27
CA THR A 19 -2.02 -0.61 45.01
C THR A 19 -0.84 -1.44 45.51
N ASP A 20 -1.09 -2.70 45.86
CA ASP A 20 -0.06 -3.58 46.42
C ASP A 20 0.94 -3.98 45.32
N PRO A 21 2.25 -4.04 45.60
CA PRO A 21 3.25 -4.57 44.65
C PRO A 21 2.99 -5.97 44.11
N GLU A 22 2.23 -6.82 44.82
CA GLU A 22 1.93 -8.19 44.40
C GLU A 22 0.79 -8.30 43.38
N ASP A 23 -0.19 -7.38 43.40
CA ASP A 23 -1.41 -7.46 42.57
C ASP A 23 -1.78 -6.15 41.83
N GLY A 24 -1.08 -5.06 42.15
CA GLY A 24 -1.23 -3.75 41.55
C GLY A 24 -0.63 -3.66 40.15
N SER A 25 -1.06 -2.62 39.42
CA SER A 25 -0.50 -2.28 38.12
C SER A 25 0.09 -0.86 38.16
N PRO A 26 1.12 -0.57 37.36
CA PRO A 26 1.62 0.79 37.24
C PRO A 26 0.54 1.72 36.69
N ILE A 27 0.47 2.92 37.25
CA ILE A 27 -0.45 3.97 36.80
C ILE A 27 0.31 5.14 36.19
N PHE A 28 -0.41 5.93 35.41
CA PHE A 28 0.05 7.18 34.84
C PHE A 28 -0.87 8.29 35.32
N ALA A 29 -0.29 9.45 35.62
CA ALA A 29 -1.02 10.54 36.25
C ALA A 29 -0.83 11.84 35.49
N ARG A 30 -1.89 12.64 35.48
CA ARG A 30 -1.83 14.07 35.21
C ARG A 30 -2.54 14.86 36.30
N VAL A 31 -2.03 16.03 36.60
CA VAL A 31 -2.58 16.94 37.61
C VAL A 31 -2.73 18.32 36.99
N ARG A 32 -3.83 19.00 37.28
CA ARG A 32 -4.04 20.40 36.92
C ARG A 32 -4.33 21.19 38.18
N LEU A 33 -3.71 22.36 38.27
CA LEU A 33 -3.86 23.29 39.38
C LEU A 33 -4.67 24.50 38.90
N TYR A 34 -5.69 24.86 39.65
CA TYR A 34 -6.45 26.08 39.45
C TYR A 34 -6.24 27.02 40.62
N GLU A 35 -6.11 28.32 40.36
CA GLU A 35 -5.80 29.35 41.35
C GLU A 35 -6.90 30.42 41.40
N TYR A 36 -7.23 30.84 42.62
CA TYR A 36 -8.18 31.91 42.88
C TYR A 36 -7.69 32.83 43.99
N MET A 37 -7.85 34.14 43.76
CA MET A 37 -7.60 35.14 44.78
C MET A 37 -8.63 36.26 44.69
N GLU A 38 -9.05 36.75 45.86
CA GLU A 38 -9.84 37.96 45.96
C GLU A 38 -9.43 38.80 47.18
N ILE A 39 -9.68 40.10 47.07
CA ILE A 39 -9.35 41.08 48.10
C ILE A 39 -10.58 41.96 48.34
N GLY A 40 -10.92 42.21 49.60
CA GLY A 40 -11.99 43.13 49.98
C GLY A 40 -12.66 42.76 51.30
N PRO A 41 -13.53 43.62 51.84
CA PRO A 41 -14.15 43.41 53.15
C PRO A 41 -14.91 42.08 53.30
N SER A 42 -15.43 41.55 52.20
CA SER A 42 -16.18 40.29 52.15
C SER A 42 -15.36 39.09 51.65
N ALA A 43 -14.04 39.22 51.48
CA ALA A 43 -13.21 38.14 50.97
C ALA A 43 -13.32 36.86 51.83
N GLY A 44 -13.46 35.71 51.18
CA GLY A 44 -13.64 34.39 51.78
C GLY A 44 -15.01 34.15 52.44
N ASP A 45 -15.94 35.11 52.39
CA ASP A 45 -17.29 34.98 52.97
C ASP A 45 -18.34 34.89 51.86
N THR A 46 -18.62 33.66 51.42
CA THR A 46 -19.57 33.37 50.32
C THR A 46 -21.03 33.62 50.74
N SER A 47 -21.30 33.78 52.04
CA SER A 47 -22.62 34.04 52.58
C SER A 47 -23.01 35.52 52.63
N ALA A 48 -22.08 36.43 52.33
CA ALA A 48 -22.30 37.87 52.40
C ALA A 48 -23.27 38.36 51.30
N ALA A 49 -24.44 38.88 51.72
CA ALA A 49 -25.51 39.31 50.80
C ALA A 49 -25.11 40.45 49.83
N ASP A 50 -24.19 41.33 50.24
CA ASP A 50 -23.63 42.43 49.43
C ASP A 50 -22.10 42.27 49.32
N ARG A 51 -21.66 41.11 48.82
CA ARG A 51 -20.25 40.74 48.72
C ARG A 51 -19.46 41.81 47.95
N THR A 52 -18.57 42.50 48.65
CA THR A 52 -17.73 43.56 48.08
C THR A 52 -16.29 43.07 48.05
N VAL A 53 -15.87 42.60 46.87
CA VAL A 53 -14.55 42.00 46.63
C VAL A 53 -14.03 42.42 45.25
N GLN A 54 -12.72 42.42 45.11
CA GLN A 54 -12.01 42.47 43.84
C GLN A 54 -11.36 41.11 43.62
N VAL A 55 -11.84 40.37 42.62
CA VAL A 55 -11.17 39.15 42.16
C VAL A 55 -9.88 39.54 41.43
N ILE A 56 -8.77 38.95 41.86
CA ILE A 56 -7.44 39.18 41.29
C ILE A 56 -7.19 38.16 40.20
N GLY A 57 -6.65 38.61 39.08
CA GLY A 57 -6.40 37.75 37.94
C GLY A 57 -7.63 37.54 37.07
N LYS A 58 -8.27 36.37 37.17
CA LYS A 58 -9.45 36.01 36.37
C LYS A 58 -10.71 36.61 36.98
N THR A 59 -11.06 37.82 36.56
CA THR A 59 -12.04 38.69 37.24
C THR A 59 -13.48 38.18 37.25
N ASP A 60 -13.82 37.20 36.40
CA ASP A 60 -15.12 36.53 36.33
C ASP A 60 -15.15 35.18 37.08
N ALA A 61 -14.05 34.80 37.75
CA ALA A 61 -14.01 33.59 38.57
C ALA A 61 -14.93 33.73 39.80
N ASP A 62 -15.60 32.63 40.11
CA ASP A 62 -16.50 32.47 41.24
C ASP A 62 -15.83 31.60 42.32
N ILE A 63 -15.80 32.07 43.56
CA ILE A 63 -15.23 31.35 44.69
C ILE A 63 -15.91 30.00 44.94
N ASP A 64 -17.19 29.86 44.58
CA ASP A 64 -17.98 28.64 44.80
C ASP A 64 -17.89 27.64 43.62
N ASP A 65 -17.21 28.00 42.52
CA ASP A 65 -17.05 27.17 41.34
C ASP A 65 -15.60 27.17 40.84
N SER A 66 -14.82 26.17 41.30
CA SER A 66 -13.39 26.05 40.95
C SER A 66 -13.13 25.86 39.46
N SER A 67 -14.11 25.39 38.69
CA SER A 67 -13.97 25.29 37.23
C SER A 67 -13.82 26.65 36.54
N THR A 68 -14.24 27.73 37.23
CA THR A 68 -14.09 29.10 36.76
C THR A 68 -12.76 29.74 37.14
N TRP A 69 -11.94 29.11 37.99
CA TRP A 69 -10.69 29.66 38.48
C TRP A 69 -9.62 29.76 37.37
N ALA A 70 -8.51 30.44 37.66
CA ALA A 70 -7.41 30.60 36.70
C ALA A 70 -6.62 29.27 36.61
N VAL A 71 -6.30 28.81 35.40
CA VAL A 71 -5.49 27.59 35.22
C VAL A 71 -4.02 27.93 35.34
N HIS A 72 -3.27 27.20 36.17
CA HIS A 72 -1.83 27.39 36.31
C HIS A 72 -1.05 26.81 35.13
N THR A 73 -0.06 27.56 34.64
CA THR A 73 0.87 27.13 33.58
C THR A 73 2.29 27.65 33.86
N MET A 74 3.32 26.85 33.54
CA MET A 74 4.74 27.23 33.73
C MET A 74 5.25 28.24 32.68
N ASN A 75 4.72 28.17 31.45
CA ASN A 75 5.20 28.95 30.32
C ASN A 75 4.50 30.31 30.22
N GLY A 76 4.85 31.21 31.15
CA GLY A 76 4.64 32.66 31.01
C GLY A 76 3.34 33.03 30.33
N ASP A 77 2.21 32.56 30.87
CA ASP A 77 0.92 32.97 30.33
C ASP A 77 0.85 34.49 30.48
N THR A 78 1.02 35.15 29.34
CA THR A 78 0.79 36.59 29.18
C THR A 78 -0.70 36.91 29.34
N ALA A 79 -1.57 35.92 29.58
CA ALA A 79 -2.86 36.15 30.18
C ALA A 79 -2.67 36.85 31.54
N ALA A 80 -3.27 38.03 31.66
CA ALA A 80 -3.23 38.87 32.84
C ALA A 80 -3.80 38.21 34.11
N SER A 81 -4.35 36.99 34.02
CA SER A 81 -5.01 36.28 35.12
C SER A 81 -4.03 35.70 36.14
N HIS A 82 -3.16 34.75 35.77
CA HIS A 82 -2.24 34.13 36.74
C HIS A 82 -1.16 35.11 37.20
N THR A 83 -0.59 35.88 36.27
CA THR A 83 0.49 36.83 36.55
C THR A 83 0.11 37.84 37.66
N ALA A 84 -1.15 38.26 37.74
CA ALA A 84 -1.60 39.20 38.76
C ALA A 84 -1.68 38.59 40.17
N ILE A 85 -2.06 37.32 40.30
CA ILE A 85 -2.10 36.63 41.59
C ILE A 85 -0.67 36.40 42.12
N HIS A 86 0.26 36.11 41.21
CA HIS A 86 1.68 35.91 41.54
C HIS A 86 2.44 37.21 41.93
N GLU A 87 1.78 38.37 41.93
CA GLU A 87 2.28 39.56 42.65
C GLU A 87 2.16 39.41 44.17
N TYR A 88 1.25 38.54 44.63
CA TYR A 88 0.96 38.28 46.05
C TYR A 88 1.52 36.95 46.53
N TRP A 89 1.62 35.94 45.67
CA TRP A 89 2.05 34.59 46.03
C TRP A 89 3.11 34.05 45.08
N SER A 90 4.10 33.34 45.61
CA SER A 90 5.09 32.59 44.83
C SER A 90 5.00 31.11 45.13
N TRP A 91 5.18 30.28 44.10
CA TRP A 91 5.14 28.83 44.22
C TRP A 91 6.54 28.25 44.06
N THR A 92 6.83 27.21 44.83
CA THR A 92 8.00 26.35 44.66
C THR A 92 7.54 25.04 44.05
N MET A 93 8.13 24.66 42.92
CA MET A 93 7.72 23.49 42.12
C MET A 93 8.82 22.43 42.13
N GLY A 94 8.45 21.15 42.16
CA GLY A 94 9.42 20.03 42.18
C GLY A 94 9.91 19.68 43.58
N GLY A 95 10.78 18.68 43.72
CA GLY A 95 11.32 18.24 45.00
C GLY A 95 10.77 16.90 45.50
N SER A 96 10.98 16.62 46.78
CA SER A 96 10.50 15.41 47.48
C SER A 96 10.06 15.71 48.91
N THR A 97 9.17 14.88 49.44
CA THR A 97 8.70 14.93 50.83
C THR A 97 8.68 13.53 51.45
N VAL A 98 8.35 13.46 52.74
CA VAL A 98 8.04 12.21 53.45
C VAL A 98 6.56 12.21 53.79
N TYR A 99 5.88 11.12 53.48
CA TYR A 99 4.43 11.01 53.62
C TYR A 99 4.02 9.72 54.31
N MET A 100 2.78 9.69 54.79
CA MET A 100 2.12 8.48 55.24
C MET A 100 1.27 7.93 54.08
N PRO A 101 1.51 6.67 53.63
CA PRO A 101 0.68 6.04 52.61
C PRO A 101 -0.81 6.06 52.92
N THR A 102 -1.63 6.28 51.89
CA THR A 102 -3.07 6.46 52.06
C THR A 102 -3.78 5.23 52.62
N PHE A 103 -4.70 5.44 53.55
CA PHE A 103 -5.63 4.41 54.01
C PHE A 103 -6.89 4.32 53.12
N ASN A 104 -7.13 5.31 52.26
CA ASN A 104 -8.19 5.25 51.26
C ASN A 104 -7.68 4.54 50.00
N LYS A 105 -7.80 3.21 50.01
CA LYS A 105 -7.43 2.30 48.91
C LYS A 105 -8.65 1.94 48.04
N ASN A 106 -9.77 2.67 48.17
CA ASN A 106 -10.90 2.54 47.28
C ASN A 106 -10.58 3.22 45.94
N LYS A 107 -10.58 2.44 44.86
CA LYS A 107 -10.21 2.88 43.50
C LYS A 107 -11.24 3.81 42.89
N ASP A 108 -12.49 3.70 43.31
CA ASP A 108 -13.61 4.50 42.79
C ASP A 108 -13.67 5.89 43.44
N SER A 109 -13.09 6.01 44.63
CA SER A 109 -13.03 7.28 45.36
C SER A 109 -12.18 8.31 44.62
N LEU A 110 -12.76 9.48 44.35
CA LEU A 110 -12.03 10.64 43.81
C LEU A 110 -11.48 11.57 44.89
N ALA A 111 -11.65 11.25 46.17
CA ALA A 111 -11.15 12.06 47.28
C ALA A 111 -9.62 12.17 47.24
N ALA A 112 -9.07 13.38 47.44
CA ALA A 112 -7.66 13.52 47.77
C ALA A 112 -7.40 12.92 49.16
N ASP A 113 -6.18 12.43 49.37
CA ASP A 113 -5.66 12.26 50.72
C ASP A 113 -5.20 13.64 51.21
N ILE A 114 -5.63 14.03 52.40
CA ILE A 114 -5.45 15.38 52.92
C ILE A 114 -4.74 15.29 54.26
N ASN A 115 -3.54 15.88 54.35
CA ASN A 115 -2.83 16.12 55.60
C ASN A 115 -2.95 17.60 55.98
N GLY A 116 -3.73 17.89 57.04
CA GLY A 116 -4.01 19.25 57.50
C GLY A 116 -5.28 19.83 56.87
N THR A 117 -6.34 19.97 57.68
CA THR A 117 -7.66 20.46 57.25
C THR A 117 -7.94 21.86 57.78
N TYR A 118 -8.80 22.62 57.09
CA TYR A 118 -9.21 23.94 57.58
C TYR A 118 -9.96 23.85 58.91
N GLU A 119 -10.75 22.80 59.07
CA GLU A 119 -11.50 22.43 60.26
C GLU A 119 -10.62 22.04 61.44
N GLY A 120 -9.41 21.54 61.19
CA GLY A 120 -8.53 21.04 62.24
C GLY A 120 -9.05 19.76 62.91
N PRO A 121 -8.45 19.35 64.04
CA PRO A 121 -8.72 18.07 64.68
C PRO A 121 -10.16 17.86 65.18
N ASP A 122 -10.92 18.93 65.40
CA ASP A 122 -12.28 18.86 65.96
C ASP A 122 -13.40 18.85 64.90
N GLY A 123 -13.06 19.12 63.63
CA GLY A 123 -14.02 19.15 62.52
C GLY A 123 -14.84 20.46 62.43
N ASP A 124 -14.53 21.50 63.21
CA ASP A 124 -15.30 22.75 63.30
C ASP A 124 -14.55 23.94 62.70
N ARG A 125 -14.98 24.37 61.49
CA ARG A 125 -14.43 25.54 60.77
C ARG A 125 -14.48 26.86 61.55
N THR A 126 -15.29 26.95 62.61
CA THR A 126 -15.46 28.18 63.39
C THR A 126 -14.39 28.39 64.45
N THR A 127 -13.65 27.34 64.82
CA THR A 127 -12.53 27.44 65.74
C THR A 127 -11.31 27.95 64.96
N ALA A 128 -10.73 29.08 65.39
CA ALA A 128 -9.62 29.71 64.66
C ALA A 128 -8.24 29.22 65.12
N ALA A 129 -8.16 28.62 66.31
CA ALA A 129 -6.90 28.27 66.97
C ALA A 129 -6.34 26.91 66.53
N ASP A 130 -7.13 26.11 65.82
CA ASP A 130 -6.90 24.73 65.44
C ASP A 130 -6.93 24.49 63.94
N LYS A 131 -7.14 25.54 63.13
CA LYS A 131 -7.05 25.45 61.67
C LYS A 131 -5.69 24.85 61.27
N TYR A 132 -5.74 23.75 60.53
CA TYR A 132 -4.58 22.95 60.09
C TYR A 132 -3.76 22.33 61.23
N ALA A 133 -4.24 22.36 62.48
CA ALA A 133 -3.52 21.79 63.63
C ALA A 133 -3.54 20.25 63.66
N ASP A 134 -4.31 19.62 62.77
CA ASP A 134 -4.31 18.19 62.47
C ASP A 134 -3.23 17.79 61.45
N TYR A 135 -2.48 18.76 60.89
CA TYR A 135 -1.33 18.47 60.05
C TYR A 135 -0.25 17.70 60.84
N ILE A 136 0.26 16.64 60.22
CA ILE A 136 1.36 15.85 60.78
C ILE A 136 2.58 15.99 59.87
N GLU A 137 3.65 16.56 60.42
CA GLU A 137 4.96 16.55 59.75
C GLU A 137 5.58 15.16 59.88
N TYR A 138 5.73 14.47 58.76
CA TYR A 138 6.37 13.17 58.72
C TYR A 138 7.86 13.29 58.38
N THR A 139 8.63 12.43 59.02
CA THR A 139 10.07 12.25 58.82
C THR A 139 10.37 10.77 58.69
N LEU A 140 11.50 10.37 58.11
CA LEU A 140 11.83 8.94 57.94
C LEU A 140 11.96 8.16 59.26
N ASP A 141 12.11 8.85 60.39
CA ASP A 141 12.12 8.29 61.74
C ASP A 141 10.77 8.35 62.47
N SER A 142 9.74 8.92 61.83
CA SER A 142 8.37 8.91 62.37
C SER A 142 7.85 7.49 62.55
N GLU A 143 7.10 7.26 63.63
CA GLU A 143 6.46 5.97 63.87
C GLU A 143 5.37 5.70 62.82
N GLY A 144 5.19 4.43 62.48
CA GLY A 144 4.10 4.01 61.59
C GLY A 144 2.72 4.26 62.21
N LYS A 145 1.70 4.37 61.36
CA LYS A 145 0.31 4.56 61.76
C LYS A 145 -0.48 3.28 61.55
N THR A 146 -1.37 2.94 62.48
CA THR A 146 -2.38 1.88 62.30
C THR A 146 -3.75 2.55 62.25
N ASP A 147 -4.51 2.28 61.20
CA ASP A 147 -5.82 2.88 60.97
C ASP A 147 -6.67 1.93 60.11
N ILE A 148 -7.93 2.31 59.86
CA ILE A 148 -8.82 1.57 58.98
C ILE A 148 -8.51 1.92 57.52
N ALA A 149 -8.03 0.94 56.77
CA ALA A 149 -7.91 0.99 55.32
C ALA A 149 -9.22 0.55 54.65
N TYR A 150 -9.56 1.24 53.57
CA TYR A 150 -10.79 1.00 52.80
C TYR A 150 -10.42 0.55 51.40
N TYR A 151 -10.95 -0.59 51.00
CA TYR A 151 -10.64 -1.24 49.72
C TYR A 151 -11.87 -1.25 48.84
N ASP A 152 -11.66 -1.05 47.55
CA ASP A 152 -12.67 -1.28 46.52
C ASP A 152 -13.25 -2.72 46.63
N ALA A 153 -14.57 -2.86 46.55
CA ALA A 153 -15.29 -4.12 46.73
C ALA A 153 -16.20 -4.50 45.56
N ASP A 154 -16.29 -3.68 44.52
CA ASP A 154 -17.06 -4.00 43.33
C ASP A 154 -16.22 -3.88 42.04
N ASP A 155 -16.88 -3.94 40.88
CA ASP A 155 -16.24 -3.98 39.56
C ASP A 155 -16.55 -2.76 38.69
N ASN A 156 -17.22 -1.76 39.26
CA ASN A 156 -17.59 -0.56 38.54
C ASN A 156 -16.50 0.53 38.72
N THR A 157 -16.82 1.78 38.37
CA THR A 157 -15.85 2.90 38.43
C THR A 157 -16.53 4.18 38.91
N VAL A 158 -17.65 4.05 39.62
CA VAL A 158 -18.54 5.16 39.99
C VAL A 158 -18.14 5.64 41.36
N ASP A 159 -17.58 6.84 41.42
CA ASP A 159 -17.31 7.51 42.70
C ASP A 159 -18.58 7.61 43.56
N GLU A 160 -18.54 6.99 44.73
CA GLU A 160 -19.60 7.09 45.72
C GLU A 160 -19.50 8.36 46.60
N GLY A 161 -18.51 9.20 46.32
CA GLY A 161 -18.23 10.44 47.02
C GLY A 161 -17.57 10.23 48.37
N ASN A 162 -17.50 11.28 49.18
CA ASN A 162 -16.65 11.28 50.38
C ASN A 162 -17.26 10.65 51.64
N GLY A 163 -18.51 10.17 51.58
CA GLY A 163 -19.20 9.55 52.73
C GLY A 163 -19.20 10.45 53.98
N ASN A 164 -18.81 9.89 55.14
CA ASN A 164 -18.63 10.62 56.40
C ASN A 164 -17.30 11.43 56.47
N GLY A 165 -16.71 11.81 55.33
CA GLY A 165 -15.47 12.60 55.27
C GLY A 165 -14.18 11.78 55.20
N LEU A 166 -14.25 10.48 54.87
CA LEU A 166 -13.07 9.59 54.75
C LEU A 166 -12.80 9.14 53.31
N GLY A 167 -13.54 9.68 52.34
CA GLY A 167 -13.39 9.31 50.94
C GLY A 167 -14.05 7.97 50.56
N ASN A 168 -14.76 7.31 51.46
CA ASN A 168 -15.39 6.00 51.22
C ASN A 168 -16.91 6.12 51.27
N GLY A 169 -17.48 6.91 50.37
CA GLY A 169 -18.91 6.88 50.14
C GLY A 169 -19.41 5.46 49.85
N GLY A 170 -20.72 5.30 49.84
CA GLY A 170 -21.34 4.00 49.52
C GLY A 170 -21.52 3.09 50.73
N THR A 171 -21.69 1.79 50.45
CA THR A 171 -22.09 0.78 51.45
C THR A 171 -20.98 -0.27 51.64
N GLU A 172 -20.54 -0.47 52.89
CA GLU A 172 -19.59 -1.53 53.24
C GLU A 172 -20.10 -2.93 52.83
N GLY A 173 -19.22 -3.73 52.23
CA GLY A 173 -19.52 -5.03 51.65
C GLY A 173 -20.25 -4.98 50.30
N THR A 174 -20.56 -3.79 49.79
CA THR A 174 -21.07 -3.58 48.43
C THR A 174 -20.07 -2.78 47.60
N ASN A 175 -19.75 -1.54 48.01
CA ASN A 175 -18.84 -0.65 47.29
C ASN A 175 -17.41 -0.71 47.83
N TYR A 176 -17.26 -0.88 49.15
CA TYR A 176 -15.95 -0.99 49.78
C TYR A 176 -15.91 -2.05 50.88
N THR A 177 -14.72 -2.50 51.26
CA THR A 177 -14.47 -3.27 52.49
C THR A 177 -13.51 -2.49 53.40
N ALA A 178 -13.65 -2.66 54.71
CA ALA A 178 -12.80 -1.99 55.70
C ALA A 178 -11.95 -3.02 56.45
N ALA A 179 -10.67 -2.74 56.64
CA ALA A 179 -9.75 -3.56 57.41
C ALA A 179 -8.73 -2.70 58.16
N GLU A 180 -8.33 -3.12 59.35
CA GLU A 180 -7.23 -2.47 60.06
C GLU A 180 -5.90 -2.81 59.36
N GLU A 181 -5.12 -1.78 59.03
CA GLU A 181 -3.82 -1.89 58.36
C GLU A 181 -2.80 -1.01 59.07
N SER A 182 -1.52 -1.39 58.99
CA SER A 182 -0.42 -0.59 59.52
C SER A 182 0.46 -0.11 58.37
N HIS A 183 0.63 1.21 58.25
CA HIS A 183 1.55 1.82 57.29
C HIS A 183 2.77 2.40 57.99
N SER A 184 3.90 2.38 57.30
CA SER A 184 5.09 3.15 57.67
C SER A 184 5.25 4.31 56.70
N VAL A 185 5.79 5.42 57.19
CA VAL A 185 6.16 6.57 56.36
C VAL A 185 7.06 6.16 55.20
N LYS A 186 6.91 6.85 54.07
CA LYS A 186 7.71 6.65 52.85
C LYS A 186 8.22 8.00 52.36
N GLN A 187 9.39 7.99 51.71
CA GLN A 187 9.84 9.15 50.94
C GLN A 187 9.21 9.09 49.55
N THR A 188 8.77 10.23 49.04
CA THR A 188 8.42 10.35 47.62
C THR A 188 9.68 10.22 46.76
N GLN A 189 9.48 10.11 45.45
CA GLN A 189 10.58 10.32 44.52
C GLN A 189 10.99 11.82 44.49
N GLU A 190 12.13 12.15 43.88
CA GLU A 190 12.60 13.53 43.69
C GLU A 190 12.21 14.02 42.29
N ALA A 191 11.28 14.97 42.21
CA ALA A 191 10.77 15.47 40.94
C ALA A 191 11.51 16.72 40.45
N THR A 192 11.71 16.81 39.13
CA THR A 192 11.96 18.08 38.44
C THR A 192 10.73 18.49 37.64
N VAL A 193 10.34 19.76 37.70
CA VAL A 193 9.22 20.27 36.89
C VAL A 193 9.77 20.96 35.64
N LEU A 194 9.25 20.57 34.48
CA LEU A 194 9.65 21.07 33.17
C LEU A 194 8.43 21.52 32.37
N THR A 195 8.67 22.35 31.37
CA THR A 195 7.69 22.59 30.31
C THR A 195 7.78 21.49 29.25
N MET A 196 6.70 21.26 28.50
CA MET A 196 6.67 20.31 27.38
C MET A 196 7.78 20.59 26.35
N GLU A 197 8.08 21.88 26.10
CA GLU A 197 9.14 22.31 25.20
C GLU A 197 10.52 21.89 25.71
N GLU A 198 10.84 22.16 26.98
CA GLU A 198 12.13 21.78 27.59
C GLU A 198 12.30 20.26 27.61
N TRP A 199 11.25 19.53 28.00
CA TRP A 199 11.29 18.07 28.04
C TRP A 199 11.52 17.46 26.66
N LYS A 200 10.84 17.97 25.62
CA LYS A 200 11.08 17.56 24.22
C LYS A 200 12.47 17.94 23.74
N ALA A 201 12.99 19.11 24.11
CA ALA A 201 14.35 19.54 23.78
C ALA A 201 15.43 18.64 24.40
N MET A 202 15.13 18.00 25.54
CA MET A 202 15.97 16.97 26.16
C MET A 202 15.87 15.59 25.48
N GLY A 203 15.06 15.46 24.41
CA GLY A 203 14.82 14.20 23.72
C GLY A 203 13.73 13.35 24.36
N SER A 204 12.81 13.98 25.11
CA SER A 204 11.64 13.32 25.70
C SER A 204 12.00 12.16 26.65
N PRO A 205 12.92 12.34 27.63
CA PRO A 205 13.37 11.26 28.49
C PRO A 205 12.25 10.77 29.42
N VAL A 206 12.11 9.45 29.55
CA VAL A 206 11.30 8.83 30.61
C VAL A 206 12.03 9.00 31.94
N GLY A 207 11.34 9.47 32.97
CA GLY A 207 11.91 9.63 34.31
C GLY A 207 11.13 10.54 35.25
N LYS A 208 11.81 10.99 36.30
CA LYS A 208 11.26 11.69 37.47
C LYS A 208 10.88 13.16 37.19
N TYR A 209 10.00 13.37 36.22
CA TYR A 209 9.61 14.70 35.75
C TYR A 209 8.11 14.90 35.81
N TRP A 210 7.69 16.06 36.31
CA TRP A 210 6.39 16.63 35.99
C TRP A 210 6.56 17.54 34.77
N VAL A 211 5.78 17.32 33.72
CA VAL A 211 5.91 18.06 32.46
C VAL A 211 4.61 18.80 32.18
N TYR A 212 4.67 20.12 32.22
CA TYR A 212 3.54 21.01 31.93
C TYR A 212 3.29 21.14 30.44
N ASP A 213 2.08 20.83 30.03
CA ASP A 213 1.53 21.18 28.73
C ASP A 213 0.96 22.61 28.74
N THR A 214 0.80 23.15 27.54
CA THR A 214 0.22 24.47 27.25
C THR A 214 -1.24 24.61 27.67
N ASP A 215 -1.96 23.50 27.85
CA ASP A 215 -3.33 23.53 28.34
C ASP A 215 -3.42 23.64 29.87
N GLY A 216 -2.31 23.48 30.60
CA GLY A 216 -2.22 23.54 32.06
C GLY A 216 -2.27 22.19 32.77
N TRP A 217 -2.40 21.07 32.05
CA TRP A 217 -2.14 19.75 32.62
C TRP A 217 -0.63 19.51 32.79
N ALA A 218 -0.22 19.05 33.97
CA ALA A 218 1.12 18.53 34.24
C ALA A 218 1.08 17.00 34.26
N TYR A 219 1.94 16.36 33.48
CA TYR A 219 1.99 14.90 33.35
C TYR A 219 3.23 14.33 34.03
N TRP A 220 3.10 13.19 34.70
CA TRP A 220 4.26 12.45 35.22
C TRP A 220 4.92 11.66 34.08
N ALA A 221 6.22 11.86 33.87
CA ALA A 221 6.94 11.36 32.68
C ALA A 221 7.48 9.92 32.82
N GLU A 222 6.89 9.10 33.68
CA GLU A 222 7.18 7.67 33.82
C GLU A 222 5.98 6.94 34.42
N ALA A 223 6.04 5.61 34.49
CA ALA A 223 5.05 4.83 35.22
C ALA A 223 5.24 4.99 36.74
N ILE A 224 4.14 5.10 37.48
CA ILE A 224 4.13 5.09 38.95
C ILE A 224 3.87 3.66 39.40
N GLU A 225 4.92 2.99 39.87
CA GLU A 225 4.85 1.60 40.30
C GLU A 225 3.96 1.41 41.54
N PRO A 226 3.29 0.26 41.71
CA PRO A 226 2.51 -0.02 42.91
C PRO A 226 3.31 0.17 44.20
N GLY A 227 2.71 0.87 45.17
CA GLY A 227 3.33 1.22 46.43
C GLY A 227 4.31 2.40 46.38
N GLU A 228 4.49 3.06 45.22
CA GLU A 228 5.31 4.25 45.06
C GLU A 228 4.48 5.53 44.91
N ALA A 229 5.16 6.68 45.08
CA ALA A 229 4.61 7.99 44.80
C ALA A 229 5.54 8.78 43.88
N THR A 230 4.96 9.67 43.07
CA THR A 230 5.70 10.68 42.32
C THR A 230 6.49 11.58 43.27
N GLY A 231 7.45 12.35 42.76
CA GLY A 231 7.91 13.52 43.49
C GLY A 231 6.88 14.66 43.47
N LEU A 232 7.22 15.75 44.12
CA LEU A 232 6.33 16.90 44.28
C LEU A 232 6.10 17.61 42.95
N LEU A 233 4.83 17.90 42.64
CA LEU A 233 4.47 18.88 41.62
C LEU A 233 4.61 20.29 42.21
N LEU A 234 4.03 20.50 43.39
CA LEU A 234 4.12 21.72 44.20
C LEU A 234 4.76 21.35 45.55
N ASP A 235 5.70 22.19 45.99
CA ASP A 235 6.54 22.07 47.21
C ASP A 235 6.51 23.40 47.97
N GLY A 236 5.33 24.00 48.04
CA GLY A 236 5.10 25.21 48.83
C GLY A 236 4.55 26.41 48.09
N ILE A 237 3.90 27.25 48.89
CA ILE A 237 3.40 28.58 48.54
C ILE A 237 3.93 29.58 49.55
N GLU A 238 4.40 30.73 49.08
CA GLU A 238 4.93 31.79 49.94
C GLU A 238 4.28 33.14 49.63
N PRO A 239 3.87 33.92 50.65
CA PRO A 239 3.36 35.26 50.42
C PRO A 239 4.50 36.20 50.02
N VAL A 240 4.40 36.80 48.83
CA VAL A 240 5.29 37.84 48.31
C VAL A 240 4.86 39.22 48.79
N MET A 241 3.56 39.47 48.77
CA MET A 241 2.94 40.72 49.22
C MET A 241 1.64 40.41 49.94
N GLU A 242 1.47 40.94 51.15
CA GLU A 242 0.22 40.80 51.88
C GLU A 242 -0.73 41.98 51.54
N PRO A 243 -1.98 41.71 51.09
CA PRO A 243 -2.97 42.74 50.88
C PRO A 243 -3.26 43.55 52.15
N ALA A 244 -3.52 44.86 51.98
CA ALA A 244 -3.89 45.73 53.10
C ALA A 244 -5.33 45.50 53.60
N GLU A 245 -6.18 44.86 52.78
CA GLU A 245 -7.56 44.49 53.11
C GLU A 245 -7.67 42.99 53.38
N LYS A 246 -8.83 42.53 53.86
CA LYS A 246 -9.13 41.10 54.00
C LYS A 246 -8.99 40.43 52.63
N TRP A 247 -8.45 39.22 52.60
CA TRP A 247 -8.19 38.48 51.37
C TRP A 247 -8.56 37.01 51.53
N TYR A 248 -8.73 36.34 50.39
CA TYR A 248 -8.88 34.90 50.29
C TYR A 248 -8.05 34.41 49.12
N TYR A 249 -7.35 33.30 49.34
CA TYR A 249 -6.49 32.64 48.37
C TYR A 249 -6.74 31.15 48.44
N ALA A 250 -6.87 30.50 47.30
CA ALA A 250 -7.08 29.07 47.21
C ALA A 250 -6.48 28.48 45.94
N ILE A 251 -6.10 27.21 46.05
CA ILE A 251 -5.69 26.37 44.95
C ILE A 251 -6.61 25.15 44.94
N ASP A 252 -7.23 24.88 43.80
CA ASP A 252 -7.97 23.65 43.54
C ASP A 252 -7.09 22.70 42.73
N VAL A 253 -7.11 21.42 43.11
CA VAL A 253 -6.19 20.41 42.59
C VAL A 253 -7.00 19.27 42.00
N VAL A 254 -6.85 19.06 40.69
CA VAL A 254 -7.55 18.00 39.98
C VAL A 254 -6.52 16.98 39.49
N GLY A 255 -6.66 15.73 39.94
CA GLY A 255 -5.83 14.61 39.51
C GLY A 255 -6.61 13.63 38.64
N GLN A 256 -5.96 13.08 37.62
CA GLN A 256 -6.50 12.00 36.79
C GLN A 256 -5.47 10.89 36.62
N PHE A 257 -5.95 9.65 36.66
CA PHE A 257 -5.11 8.46 36.67
C PHE A 257 -5.59 7.46 35.63
N ALA A 258 -4.66 6.75 35.01
CA ALA A 258 -4.96 5.73 34.02
C ALA A 258 -3.95 4.60 34.07
N SER A 259 -4.38 3.41 33.63
CA SER A 259 -3.48 2.30 33.35
C SER A 259 -2.80 2.47 31.99
N SER A 260 -1.67 1.80 31.77
CA SER A 260 -0.89 1.88 30.52
C SER A 260 -1.73 1.70 29.26
N GLY A 261 -1.88 2.77 28.47
CA GLY A 261 -2.61 2.76 27.20
C GLY A 261 -4.13 2.89 27.33
N ASP A 262 -4.67 2.95 28.54
CA ASP A 262 -6.10 3.13 28.81
C ASP A 262 -6.42 4.61 29.08
N TRP A 263 -6.08 5.47 28.12
CA TRP A 263 -6.25 6.92 28.24
C TRP A 263 -7.70 7.37 28.00
N GLY A 264 -8.58 6.46 27.59
CA GLY A 264 -9.93 6.73 27.13
C GLY A 264 -10.04 6.88 25.61
N SER A 265 -11.20 7.36 25.14
CA SER A 265 -11.52 7.50 23.71
C SER A 265 -11.81 8.95 23.34
N ALA A 266 -11.13 9.44 22.30
CA ALA A 266 -11.38 10.75 21.70
C ALA A 266 -12.81 10.84 21.12
N ASP A 267 -13.27 9.81 20.42
CA ASP A 267 -14.60 9.81 19.80
C ASP A 267 -15.73 9.78 20.84
N ALA A 268 -15.55 9.00 21.91
CA ALA A 268 -16.53 8.88 22.98
C ALA A 268 -16.41 9.95 24.07
N GLN A 269 -15.35 10.78 24.03
CA GLN A 269 -15.02 11.77 25.07
C GLN A 269 -14.98 11.14 26.47
N THR A 270 -14.18 10.08 26.61
CA THR A 270 -14.04 9.31 27.87
C THR A 270 -12.59 9.31 28.34
N GLY A 271 -12.36 8.96 29.61
CA GLY A 271 -11.03 9.01 30.22
C GLY A 271 -10.43 10.42 30.14
N PHE A 272 -9.14 10.53 29.85
CA PHE A 272 -8.45 11.82 29.76
C PHE A 272 -8.96 12.68 28.60
N TYR A 273 -9.59 12.09 27.58
CA TYR A 273 -10.19 12.86 26.49
C TYR A 273 -11.41 13.67 26.94
N ALA A 274 -12.11 13.27 28.00
CA ALA A 274 -13.27 14.00 28.53
C ALA A 274 -12.92 15.43 28.96
N ASP A 275 -11.71 15.60 29.53
CA ASP A 275 -11.20 16.89 30.05
C ASP A 275 -10.09 17.49 29.16
N GLY A 276 -10.07 17.06 27.89
CA GLY A 276 -9.08 17.49 26.90
C GLY A 276 -7.74 16.78 27.09
N LEU A 277 -7.44 15.82 26.22
CA LEU A 277 -6.10 15.25 26.07
C LEU A 277 -5.47 15.83 24.80
N SER A 278 -4.43 16.65 24.97
CA SER A 278 -3.70 17.22 23.84
C SER A 278 -2.88 16.15 23.11
N ALA A 279 -2.44 16.44 21.89
CA ALA A 279 -1.51 15.58 21.16
C ALA A 279 -0.16 15.42 21.87
N ASP A 280 0.29 16.47 22.58
CA ASP A 280 1.55 16.48 23.32
C ASP A 280 1.45 15.69 24.62
N GLY A 281 0.32 15.81 25.34
CA GLY A 281 -0.01 14.98 26.49
C GLY A 281 -0.11 13.51 26.11
N LEU A 282 -0.78 13.18 24.99
CA LEU A 282 -0.85 11.81 24.47
C LEU A 282 0.53 11.27 24.11
N TYR A 283 1.37 12.07 23.44
CA TYR A 283 2.74 11.71 23.12
C TYR A 283 3.54 11.41 24.39
N LEU A 284 3.44 12.25 25.41
CA LEU A 284 4.14 12.05 26.68
C LEU A 284 3.69 10.78 27.40
N LEU A 285 2.38 10.56 27.53
CA LEU A 285 1.84 9.35 28.18
C LEU A 285 2.31 8.09 27.46
N ASN A 286 2.29 8.09 26.11
CA ASN A 286 2.78 6.98 25.33
C ASN A 286 4.30 6.81 25.45
N GLN A 287 5.07 7.90 25.53
CA GLN A 287 6.51 7.83 25.78
C GLN A 287 6.82 7.23 27.16
N ALA A 288 6.17 7.75 28.20
CA ALA A 288 6.28 7.24 29.57
C ALA A 288 5.90 5.77 29.68
N ALA A 289 4.89 5.33 28.93
CA ALA A 289 4.43 3.95 28.91
C ALA A 289 5.24 3.02 27.99
N GLY A 290 6.20 3.53 27.22
CA GLY A 290 6.92 2.75 26.20
C GLY A 290 6.02 2.31 25.03
N ARG A 291 4.97 3.08 24.74
CA ARG A 291 3.93 2.84 23.75
C ARG A 291 3.92 3.86 22.62
N LEU A 292 5.03 4.53 22.35
CA LEU A 292 5.10 5.37 21.16
C LEU A 292 4.75 4.55 19.90
N PRO A 293 4.06 5.18 18.93
CA PRO A 293 3.70 4.54 17.67
C PRO A 293 4.93 3.96 16.99
N LYS A 294 4.82 2.74 16.48
CA LYS A 294 5.93 2.06 15.80
C LYS A 294 5.41 1.33 14.58
N ILE A 295 6.06 1.57 13.43
CA ILE A 295 5.77 0.84 12.20
C ILE A 295 6.36 -0.56 12.33
N GLU A 296 5.50 -1.56 12.49
CA GLU A 296 5.89 -2.97 12.54
C GLU A 296 6.08 -3.53 11.15
N ARG A 297 5.19 -3.16 10.22
CA ARG A 297 5.22 -3.61 8.84
C ARG A 297 4.80 -2.51 7.89
N MET A 298 5.45 -2.49 6.72
CA MET A 298 5.10 -1.63 5.60
C MET A 298 5.23 -2.43 4.31
N SER A 299 4.15 -2.54 3.53
CA SER A 299 4.16 -3.25 2.25
C SER A 299 3.27 -2.57 1.22
N VAL A 300 3.75 -2.49 -0.02
CA VAL A 300 2.97 -1.98 -1.15
C VAL A 300 1.82 -2.94 -1.48
N LYS A 301 0.64 -2.39 -1.75
CA LYS A 301 -0.49 -3.17 -2.28
C LYS A 301 -0.28 -3.50 -3.75
N GLY A 302 -0.76 -4.66 -4.19
CA GLY A 302 -0.55 -5.14 -5.56
C GLY A 302 0.80 -5.85 -5.78
N GLY A 303 1.63 -5.97 -4.73
CA GLY A 303 2.91 -6.68 -4.77
C GLY A 303 4.07 -5.82 -5.26
N TYR A 304 5.28 -6.38 -5.15
CA TYR A 304 6.56 -5.71 -5.43
C TYR A 304 6.87 -5.53 -6.92
N LYS A 305 6.06 -6.10 -7.81
CA LYS A 305 6.18 -5.95 -9.26
C LYS A 305 4.80 -5.66 -9.84
N GLN A 306 4.68 -4.57 -10.58
CA GLN A 306 3.42 -4.17 -11.22
C GLN A 306 3.66 -3.65 -12.63
N TYR A 307 2.59 -3.65 -13.42
CA TYR A 307 2.62 -3.28 -14.84
C TYR A 307 1.63 -2.17 -15.09
N VAL A 308 2.01 -1.21 -15.93
CA VAL A 308 1.12 -0.13 -16.34
C VAL A 308 1.40 0.25 -17.79
N ASN A 309 0.34 0.43 -18.57
CA ASN A 309 0.45 0.85 -19.95
C ASN A 309 0.78 2.34 -20.03
N ALA A 310 1.62 2.70 -21.00
CA ALA A 310 1.87 4.09 -21.34
C ALA A 310 0.55 4.86 -21.57
N GLY A 311 0.41 6.01 -20.92
CA GLY A 311 -0.79 6.86 -20.95
C GLY A 311 -1.91 6.46 -19.98
N LYS A 312 -1.76 5.38 -19.20
CA LYS A 312 -2.66 5.01 -18.10
C LYS A 312 -2.04 5.36 -16.76
N SER A 313 -2.88 5.64 -15.77
CA SER A 313 -2.43 5.94 -14.39
C SER A 313 -2.54 4.70 -13.52
N LEU A 314 -1.51 4.45 -12.72
CA LEU A 314 -1.49 3.49 -11.64
C LEU A 314 -1.54 4.24 -10.31
N THR A 315 -2.53 3.96 -9.48
CA THR A 315 -2.60 4.45 -8.09
C THR A 315 -1.80 3.50 -7.20
N LEU A 316 -0.93 4.06 -6.37
CA LEU A 316 -0.03 3.37 -5.48
C LEU A 316 -0.61 3.41 -4.06
N GLU A 317 -0.65 2.27 -3.40
CA GLU A 317 -1.13 2.18 -2.02
C GLU A 317 -0.16 1.36 -1.18
N VAL A 318 -0.07 1.68 0.10
CA VAL A 318 0.73 0.97 1.08
C VAL A 318 -0.17 0.50 2.20
N ASP A 319 -0.03 -0.77 2.58
CA ASP A 319 -0.51 -1.28 3.86
C ASP A 319 0.55 -1.09 4.93
N MET A 320 0.16 -0.48 6.05
CA MET A 320 1.02 -0.28 7.21
C MET A 320 0.37 -0.86 8.46
N ASP A 321 1.13 -1.69 9.15
CA ASP A 321 0.78 -2.15 10.49
C ASP A 321 1.57 -1.30 11.49
N ILE A 322 0.83 -0.53 12.30
CA ILE A 322 1.39 0.41 13.26
C ILE A 322 0.96 -0.04 14.65
N LEU A 323 1.94 -0.40 15.47
CA LEU A 323 1.72 -0.71 16.88
C LEU A 323 1.48 0.59 17.66
N ASN A 324 0.49 0.58 18.55
CA ASN A 324 0.07 1.74 19.36
C ASN A 324 -0.23 3.00 18.52
N ALA A 325 -0.88 2.83 17.36
CA ALA A 325 -1.25 3.95 16.50
C ALA A 325 -2.07 5.01 17.24
N THR A 326 -1.78 6.29 17.02
CA THR A 326 -2.53 7.40 17.64
C THR A 326 -3.77 7.79 16.82
N GLY A 327 -3.91 7.26 15.60
CA GLY A 327 -4.89 7.72 14.62
C GLY A 327 -4.46 8.99 13.88
N SER A 328 -3.25 9.51 14.14
CA SER A 328 -2.69 10.63 13.39
C SER A 328 -2.47 10.24 11.92
N THR A 329 -2.96 11.07 11.01
CA THR A 329 -2.79 10.83 9.58
C THR A 329 -1.32 10.78 9.15
N ALA A 330 -0.43 11.47 9.88
CA ALA A 330 1.01 11.50 9.60
C ALA A 330 1.68 10.12 9.75
N GLU A 331 1.18 9.27 10.67
CA GLU A 331 1.68 7.91 10.88
C GLU A 331 1.41 7.02 9.67
N THR A 332 0.25 7.23 9.03
CA THR A 332 -0.18 6.47 7.85
C THR A 332 0.22 7.13 6.53
N TYR A 333 0.87 8.29 6.57
CA TYR A 333 1.24 9.03 5.38
C TYR A 333 2.62 8.59 4.87
N VAL A 334 2.74 8.46 3.55
CA VAL A 334 3.98 8.08 2.88
C VAL A 334 4.33 9.09 1.80
N LEU A 335 5.62 9.32 1.62
CA LEU A 335 6.17 10.10 0.53
C LEU A 335 6.71 9.14 -0.53
N TRP A 336 6.23 9.30 -1.76
CA TRP A 336 6.68 8.51 -2.89
C TRP A 336 7.83 9.19 -3.63
N SER A 337 8.83 8.40 -3.99
CA SER A 337 9.91 8.77 -4.90
C SER A 337 10.07 7.74 -6.01
N ALA A 338 10.74 8.12 -7.10
CA ALA A 338 10.96 7.28 -8.27
C ALA A 338 12.45 7.22 -8.64
N GLU A 339 12.92 6.03 -9.00
CA GLU A 339 14.24 5.81 -9.59
C GLU A 339 14.10 5.07 -10.93
N PRO A 340 14.53 5.66 -12.07
CA PRO A 340 15.06 7.02 -12.18
C PRO A 340 13.98 8.09 -11.90
N GLU A 341 14.43 9.29 -11.49
CA GLU A 341 13.52 10.41 -11.20
C GLU A 341 12.70 10.78 -12.46
N THR A 342 11.41 11.06 -12.26
CA THR A 342 10.49 11.32 -13.37
C THR A 342 9.31 12.16 -12.95
N ALA A 343 8.84 13.02 -13.86
CA ALA A 343 7.60 13.78 -13.69
C ALA A 343 6.33 12.92 -13.86
N ALA A 344 6.48 11.65 -14.24
CA ALA A 344 5.37 10.70 -14.34
C ALA A 344 4.81 10.29 -12.97
N LEU A 345 5.58 10.46 -11.89
CA LEU A 345 5.12 10.26 -10.52
C LEU A 345 4.60 11.59 -9.94
N SER A 346 3.35 11.60 -9.47
CA SER A 346 2.75 12.74 -8.78
C SER A 346 1.94 12.24 -7.60
N GLY A 347 2.43 12.50 -6.39
CA GLY A 347 1.84 11.94 -5.17
C GLY A 347 1.88 10.41 -5.20
N ASP A 348 0.71 9.79 -5.06
CA ASP A 348 0.48 8.35 -5.12
C ASP A 348 0.11 7.86 -6.53
N SER A 349 0.20 8.69 -7.57
CA SER A 349 -0.19 8.34 -8.94
C SER A 349 1.01 8.32 -9.88
N PHE A 350 1.19 7.20 -10.58
CA PHE A 350 2.23 7.04 -11.60
C PHE A 350 1.59 6.91 -12.99
N THR A 351 1.86 7.88 -13.88
CA THR A 351 1.30 7.95 -15.25
C THR A 351 2.44 8.03 -16.27
N PRO A 352 2.94 6.90 -16.79
CA PRO A 352 4.06 6.89 -17.72
C PRO A 352 3.68 7.34 -19.13
N THR A 353 4.67 7.81 -19.89
CA THR A 353 4.50 8.22 -21.30
C THR A 353 4.99 7.13 -22.26
N SER A 354 4.72 7.28 -23.56
CA SER A 354 5.19 6.35 -24.59
C SER A 354 6.71 6.25 -24.69
N GLN A 355 7.45 7.29 -24.28
CA GLN A 355 8.93 7.28 -24.26
C GLN A 355 9.50 6.40 -23.13
N MET A 356 8.67 6.06 -22.14
CA MET A 356 9.06 5.25 -21.00
C MET A 356 8.83 3.75 -21.24
N VAL A 357 8.19 3.38 -22.35
CA VAL A 357 7.94 1.98 -22.70
C VAL A 357 9.25 1.21 -22.75
N GLY A 358 9.26 0.04 -22.10
CA GLY A 358 10.44 -0.80 -22.02
C GLY A 358 11.46 -0.36 -20.96
N GLN A 359 11.09 0.59 -20.08
CA GLN A 359 11.89 0.98 -18.92
C GLN A 359 11.23 0.49 -17.63
N THR A 360 12.06 0.29 -16.60
CA THR A 360 11.62 -0.08 -15.26
C THR A 360 11.85 1.09 -14.31
N TYR A 361 10.87 1.38 -13.46
CA TYR A 361 10.94 2.40 -12.42
C TYR A 361 10.75 1.77 -11.05
N ARG A 362 11.70 1.96 -10.16
CA ARG A 362 11.53 1.62 -8.74
C ARG A 362 10.85 2.78 -8.03
N LEU A 363 9.64 2.57 -7.55
CA LEU A 363 8.91 3.55 -6.77
C LEU A 363 9.02 3.19 -5.29
N THR A 364 9.56 4.09 -4.48
CA THR A 364 9.79 3.87 -3.05
C THR A 364 8.82 4.73 -2.25
N ALA A 365 8.04 4.09 -1.37
CA ALA A 365 7.25 4.77 -0.36
C ALA A 365 8.05 4.81 0.94
N THR A 366 8.32 6.01 1.44
CA THR A 366 8.97 6.23 2.74
C THR A 366 7.94 6.80 3.70
N SER A 367 7.85 6.27 4.92
CA SER A 367 6.94 6.82 5.91
C SER A 367 7.31 8.27 6.25
N ALA A 368 6.30 9.13 6.35
CA ALA A 368 6.49 10.50 6.83
C ALA A 368 6.71 10.56 8.35
N TYR A 369 6.35 9.49 9.07
CA TYR A 369 6.54 9.36 10.52
C TYR A 369 7.93 8.84 10.87
N ASP A 370 8.37 7.78 10.19
CA ASP A 370 9.69 7.17 10.40
C ASP A 370 10.41 7.07 9.05
N GLY A 371 11.28 8.04 8.76
CA GLY A 371 12.00 8.13 7.49
C GLY A 371 12.97 6.98 7.20
N GLU A 372 13.28 6.13 8.20
CA GLU A 372 14.06 4.90 7.99
C GLU A 372 13.19 3.73 7.50
N LYS A 373 11.87 3.83 7.64
CA LYS A 373 10.91 2.82 7.19
C LYS A 373 10.44 3.14 5.78
N SER A 374 10.73 2.21 4.87
CA SER A 374 10.31 2.30 3.49
C SER A 374 9.94 0.93 2.92
N THR A 375 9.19 0.97 1.83
CA THR A 375 8.88 -0.17 0.98
C THR A 375 8.94 0.28 -0.48
N PHE A 376 8.99 -0.66 -1.43
CA PHE A 376 9.11 -0.30 -2.84
C PHE A 376 8.27 -1.18 -3.75
N VAL A 377 8.07 -0.73 -4.97
CA VAL A 377 7.51 -1.51 -6.08
C VAL A 377 8.31 -1.22 -7.35
N ASP A 378 8.67 -2.26 -8.09
CA ASP A 378 9.24 -2.13 -9.42
C ASP A 378 8.11 -2.10 -10.46
N ILE A 379 8.02 -0.99 -11.20
CA ILE A 379 6.99 -0.73 -12.20
C ILE A 379 7.56 -0.92 -13.60
N TYR A 380 6.93 -1.80 -14.37
CA TYR A 380 7.26 -2.05 -15.77
C TYR A 380 6.28 -1.31 -16.68
N VAL A 381 6.81 -0.44 -17.54
CA VAL A 381 5.99 0.36 -18.45
C VAL A 381 5.75 -0.40 -19.74
N LEU A 382 4.50 -0.80 -19.94
CA LEU A 382 4.05 -1.53 -21.13
C LEU A 382 3.65 -0.57 -22.27
N PRO A 383 3.69 -1.04 -23.53
CA PRO A 383 3.09 -0.34 -24.67
C PRO A 383 1.63 0.01 -24.40
N ALA A 384 1.14 1.11 -25.01
CA ALA A 384 -0.22 1.58 -24.78
C ALA A 384 -1.29 0.57 -25.24
N ASP A 385 -0.97 -0.20 -26.28
CA ASP A 385 -1.78 -1.23 -26.93
C ASP A 385 -1.62 -2.63 -26.32
N ALA A 386 -0.76 -2.81 -25.31
CA ALA A 386 -0.65 -4.08 -24.61
C ALA A 386 -1.94 -4.42 -23.84
N VAL A 387 -2.32 -5.69 -23.81
CA VAL A 387 -3.47 -6.19 -23.04
C VAL A 387 -3.04 -6.66 -21.65
N GLY A 388 -1.79 -7.10 -21.49
CA GLY A 388 -1.22 -7.50 -20.22
C GLY A 388 0.15 -8.14 -20.36
N ALA A 389 0.58 -8.85 -19.32
CA ALA A 389 1.76 -9.69 -19.34
C ALA A 389 1.39 -11.12 -18.90
N VAL A 390 1.96 -12.13 -19.55
CA VAL A 390 1.71 -13.55 -19.31
C VAL A 390 3.02 -14.33 -19.22
N GLU A 391 3.06 -15.37 -18.38
CA GLU A 391 4.22 -16.26 -18.28
C GLU A 391 4.13 -17.37 -19.33
N GLY A 392 5.22 -17.66 -20.02
CA GLY A 392 5.32 -18.69 -21.04
C GLY A 392 5.26 -20.10 -20.44
N GLU A 393 4.56 -21.02 -21.12
CA GLU A 393 4.18 -22.32 -20.55
C GLU A 393 5.38 -23.21 -20.21
N LEU A 394 6.39 -23.29 -21.09
CA LEU A 394 7.52 -24.20 -20.91
C LEU A 394 8.85 -23.49 -20.61
N ASP A 395 9.00 -22.23 -21.02
CA ASP A 395 10.23 -21.47 -20.79
C ASP A 395 10.20 -20.59 -19.53
N GLY A 396 9.03 -20.34 -18.93
CA GLY A 396 8.86 -19.52 -17.74
C GLY A 396 9.21 -18.04 -17.95
N LYS A 397 9.35 -17.58 -19.19
CA LYS A 397 9.65 -16.18 -19.50
C LYS A 397 8.39 -15.35 -19.45
N LEU A 398 8.54 -14.05 -19.21
CA LEU A 398 7.41 -13.13 -19.20
C LEU A 398 7.24 -12.49 -20.58
N TYR A 399 6.01 -12.42 -21.06
CA TYR A 399 5.66 -11.90 -22.38
C TYR A 399 4.59 -10.83 -22.27
N VAL A 400 4.77 -9.71 -22.97
CA VAL A 400 3.73 -8.70 -23.17
C VAL A 400 2.77 -9.21 -24.24
N ASP A 401 1.50 -9.34 -23.88
CA ASP A 401 0.41 -9.77 -24.76
C ASP A 401 -0.20 -8.56 -25.49
N PHE A 402 -0.33 -8.64 -26.80
CA PHE A 402 -0.97 -7.62 -27.65
C PHE A 402 -2.40 -7.98 -28.08
N GLY A 403 -2.92 -9.12 -27.62
CA GLY A 403 -4.30 -9.54 -27.82
C GLY A 403 -4.61 -10.17 -29.18
N ASP A 404 -3.64 -10.22 -30.10
CA ASP A 404 -3.76 -10.75 -31.48
C ASP A 404 -2.90 -12.01 -31.68
N ASN A 405 -2.63 -12.74 -30.60
CA ASN A 405 -1.74 -13.90 -30.55
C ASN A 405 -0.26 -13.56 -30.82
N THR A 406 0.10 -12.27 -30.75
CA THR A 406 1.49 -11.84 -30.80
C THR A 406 1.95 -11.29 -29.48
N TYR A 407 3.24 -11.51 -29.22
CA TYR A 407 3.86 -11.28 -27.94
C TYR A 407 5.24 -10.67 -28.13
N LYS A 408 5.73 -9.96 -27.11
CA LYS A 408 7.14 -9.60 -26.98
C LYS A 408 7.66 -10.06 -25.63
N GLU A 409 8.80 -10.73 -25.61
CA GLU A 409 9.48 -11.07 -24.35
C GLU A 409 9.76 -9.78 -23.56
N LEU A 410 9.31 -9.72 -22.32
CA LEU A 410 9.65 -8.67 -21.36
C LEU A 410 10.91 -9.10 -20.61
N LYS A 411 12.03 -8.47 -20.94
CA LYS A 411 13.34 -8.79 -20.34
C LYS A 411 13.44 -8.22 -18.93
N GLU A 412 14.41 -8.73 -18.16
CA GLU A 412 14.65 -8.27 -16.78
C GLU A 412 14.96 -6.77 -16.69
N ASP A 413 15.61 -6.19 -17.70
CA ASP A 413 15.90 -4.75 -17.78
C ASP A 413 14.68 -3.89 -18.16
N GLY A 414 13.53 -4.53 -18.37
CA GLY A 414 12.28 -3.91 -18.83
C GLY A 414 12.16 -3.81 -20.34
N SER A 415 13.25 -4.01 -21.11
CA SER A 415 13.20 -3.87 -22.56
C SER A 415 12.39 -5.00 -23.21
N LEU A 416 11.79 -4.69 -24.36
CA LEU A 416 10.97 -5.64 -25.11
C LEU A 416 11.78 -6.33 -26.19
N GLY A 417 11.56 -7.63 -26.35
CA GLY A 417 12.07 -8.44 -27.45
C GLY A 417 11.41 -8.15 -28.80
N GLU A 418 11.76 -8.97 -29.79
CA GLU A 418 11.08 -9.02 -31.08
C GLU A 418 9.68 -9.64 -30.95
N PHE A 419 8.84 -9.42 -31.94
CA PHE A 419 7.53 -10.05 -31.97
C PHE A 419 7.64 -11.56 -32.20
N VAL A 420 6.84 -12.32 -31.45
CA VAL A 420 6.66 -13.76 -31.58
C VAL A 420 5.16 -14.04 -31.63
N SER A 421 4.74 -14.96 -32.49
CA SER A 421 3.38 -15.51 -32.46
C SER A 421 3.38 -16.79 -31.62
N ALA A 422 2.35 -16.98 -30.79
CA ALA A 422 2.19 -18.22 -30.00
C ALA A 422 1.68 -19.41 -30.83
N GLY A 423 1.84 -19.37 -32.14
CA GLY A 423 1.50 -20.48 -33.02
C GLY A 423 0.01 -20.84 -32.99
N LYS A 424 -0.26 -22.12 -33.19
CA LYS A 424 -1.61 -22.64 -33.42
C LYS A 424 -2.37 -22.90 -32.14
N ASP A 425 -1.66 -23.25 -31.07
CA ASP A 425 -2.30 -23.52 -29.79
C ASP A 425 -2.61 -22.23 -28.99
N MET A 426 -2.06 -21.09 -29.44
CA MET A 426 -2.22 -19.77 -28.86
C MET A 426 -1.62 -19.66 -27.45
N VAL A 427 -0.70 -20.55 -27.10
CA VAL A 427 -0.02 -20.59 -25.81
C VAL A 427 1.45 -20.25 -26.02
N ILE A 428 1.88 -19.09 -25.51
CA ILE A 428 3.27 -18.63 -25.67
C ILE A 428 4.24 -19.43 -24.80
N GLY A 429 5.49 -19.52 -25.23
CA GLY A 429 6.61 -20.10 -24.48
C GLY A 429 6.77 -21.60 -24.70
N ASN A 430 6.33 -22.11 -25.85
CA ASN A 430 6.37 -23.54 -26.17
C ASN A 430 7.04 -23.81 -27.54
N ARG A 431 6.73 -24.94 -28.19
CA ARG A 431 7.44 -25.40 -29.38
C ARG A 431 6.87 -24.87 -30.70
N ASP A 432 5.59 -24.56 -30.79
CA ASP A 432 4.98 -24.06 -32.03
C ASP A 432 5.00 -22.53 -32.16
N ASP A 433 5.53 -21.84 -31.14
CA ASP A 433 5.92 -20.43 -31.22
C ASP A 433 6.74 -20.11 -32.47
N ASN A 434 6.39 -18.98 -33.09
CA ASN A 434 7.02 -18.53 -34.32
C ASN A 434 7.57 -17.11 -34.18
N ALA A 435 8.90 -17.01 -34.17
CA ALA A 435 9.62 -15.73 -34.06
C ALA A 435 9.76 -14.97 -35.38
N ASN A 436 9.28 -15.51 -36.50
CA ASN A 436 9.34 -14.87 -37.81
C ASN A 436 8.14 -13.94 -38.05
N VAL A 437 7.83 -13.09 -37.07
CA VAL A 437 6.77 -12.07 -37.18
C VAL A 437 7.36 -10.81 -37.81
N VAL A 438 6.81 -10.43 -38.96
CA VAL A 438 7.15 -9.20 -39.68
C VAL A 438 6.07 -8.17 -39.43
N VAL A 439 6.49 -6.95 -39.06
CA VAL A 439 5.57 -5.84 -38.77
C VAL A 439 5.79 -4.70 -39.75
N LEU A 440 4.71 -4.26 -40.38
CA LEU A 440 4.71 -3.11 -41.28
C LEU A 440 4.55 -1.81 -40.48
N GLU A 441 5.34 -0.79 -40.83
CA GLU A 441 5.22 0.55 -40.21
C GLU A 441 3.85 1.18 -40.48
N THR A 442 3.30 0.97 -41.68
CA THR A 442 1.95 1.37 -42.05
C THR A 442 1.12 0.10 -42.26
N PRO A 443 0.06 -0.12 -41.47
CA PRO A 443 -0.83 -1.26 -41.66
C PRO A 443 -1.41 -1.27 -43.07
N ASP A 444 -1.45 -2.45 -43.69
CA ASP A 444 -2.25 -2.67 -44.88
C ASP A 444 -3.74 -2.61 -44.50
N ALA A 445 -4.56 -2.05 -45.39
CA ALA A 445 -5.98 -1.82 -45.12
C ALA A 445 -6.78 -3.13 -45.03
N ASP A 446 -6.36 -4.16 -45.74
CA ASP A 446 -7.07 -5.44 -45.85
C ASP A 446 -6.44 -6.51 -44.92
N TYR A 447 -5.13 -6.46 -44.72
CA TYR A 447 -4.37 -7.52 -44.03
C TYR A 447 -3.73 -7.09 -42.70
N GLY A 448 -3.85 -5.82 -42.32
CA GLY A 448 -3.26 -5.30 -41.08
C GLY A 448 -1.74 -5.13 -41.17
N SER A 449 -1.06 -5.15 -40.02
CA SER A 449 0.36 -4.81 -39.92
C SER A 449 1.27 -5.98 -39.59
N LYS A 450 0.78 -7.11 -39.09
CA LYS A 450 1.60 -8.23 -38.64
C LYS A 450 1.41 -9.45 -39.53
N PHE A 451 2.52 -10.07 -39.91
CA PHE A 451 2.56 -11.20 -40.83
C PHE A 451 3.56 -12.25 -40.34
N LEU A 452 3.35 -13.53 -40.64
CA LEU A 452 4.36 -14.58 -40.43
C LEU A 452 5.10 -14.92 -41.71
N GLY A 453 6.42 -14.99 -41.64
CA GLY A 453 7.28 -15.44 -42.75
C GLY A 453 8.23 -14.39 -43.30
N PRO A 454 8.88 -14.66 -44.44
CA PRO A 454 8.67 -15.84 -45.29
C PRO A 454 9.49 -17.03 -44.77
N ASN A 455 8.86 -18.20 -44.65
CA ASN A 455 9.57 -19.44 -44.27
C ASN A 455 10.12 -20.21 -45.50
N ALA A 456 9.56 -19.97 -46.70
CA ALA A 456 10.06 -20.39 -48.00
C ALA A 456 9.38 -19.59 -49.13
N GLY A 457 10.14 -19.07 -50.11
CA GLY A 457 9.61 -18.24 -51.20
C GLY A 457 9.36 -16.77 -50.79
N GLU A 458 8.45 -16.10 -51.49
CA GLU A 458 8.09 -14.67 -51.28
C GLU A 458 6.72 -14.48 -50.61
N SER A 459 6.14 -15.55 -50.03
CA SER A 459 4.81 -15.52 -49.41
C SER A 459 4.84 -15.41 -47.90
N TYR A 460 3.84 -14.72 -47.36
CA TYR A 460 3.62 -14.47 -45.95
C TYR A 460 2.24 -14.98 -45.53
N TRP A 461 2.03 -15.18 -44.23
CA TRP A 461 0.72 -15.45 -43.66
C TRP A 461 0.20 -14.17 -42.99
N ALA A 462 -0.92 -13.68 -43.48
CA ALA A 462 -1.65 -12.58 -42.88
C ALA A 462 -2.74 -13.13 -41.96
N MET A 463 -3.04 -12.36 -40.91
CA MET A 463 -4.02 -12.72 -39.91
C MET A 463 -5.39 -13.03 -40.53
N GLY A 464 -5.99 -14.11 -40.08
CA GLY A 464 -7.31 -14.57 -40.53
C GLY A 464 -8.49 -13.77 -39.96
N ALA A 465 -9.67 -14.37 -40.05
CA ALA A 465 -10.92 -13.77 -39.58
C ALA A 465 -11.04 -13.79 -38.04
N ASP A 466 -10.31 -14.66 -37.37
CA ASP A 466 -10.27 -14.74 -35.91
C ASP A 466 -9.48 -13.60 -35.24
N GLY A 467 -8.70 -12.85 -36.03
CA GLY A 467 -7.85 -11.78 -35.54
C GLY A 467 -6.68 -12.28 -34.69
N LYS A 468 -6.20 -13.50 -34.93
CA LYS A 468 -5.06 -14.11 -34.23
C LYS A 468 -4.02 -14.56 -35.24
N LEU A 469 -2.79 -14.07 -35.12
CA LEU A 469 -1.71 -14.45 -36.04
C LEU A 469 -1.13 -15.82 -35.67
N GLY A 470 -0.93 -16.70 -36.65
CA GLY A 470 -0.34 -18.04 -36.49
C GLY A 470 -1.36 -19.16 -36.36
N THR A 471 -2.65 -18.86 -36.47
CA THR A 471 -3.74 -19.83 -36.39
C THR A 471 -4.05 -20.45 -37.75
N GLU A 472 -5.02 -21.37 -37.79
CA GLU A 472 -5.32 -22.15 -38.99
C GLU A 472 -6.04 -21.37 -40.10
N ASP A 473 -6.70 -20.26 -39.77
CA ASP A 473 -7.43 -19.43 -40.72
C ASP A 473 -6.60 -18.29 -41.32
N ASP A 474 -5.32 -18.19 -40.93
CA ASP A 474 -4.36 -17.29 -41.57
C ASP A 474 -4.35 -17.48 -43.09
N VAL A 475 -4.32 -16.35 -43.80
CA VAL A 475 -4.38 -16.33 -45.27
C VAL A 475 -3.00 -16.11 -45.86
N LYS A 476 -2.64 -16.97 -46.82
CA LYS A 476 -1.37 -16.85 -47.55
C LYS A 476 -1.46 -15.68 -48.53
N VAL A 477 -0.51 -14.76 -48.42
CA VAL A 477 -0.42 -13.54 -49.24
C VAL A 477 0.97 -13.36 -49.84
N VAL A 478 1.03 -12.64 -50.95
CA VAL A 478 2.28 -12.20 -51.61
C VAL A 478 2.22 -10.71 -51.91
N GLY A 479 3.38 -10.06 -51.93
CA GLY A 479 3.53 -8.66 -52.33
C GLY A 479 4.50 -8.53 -53.50
N GLN A 480 4.10 -7.80 -54.54
CA GLN A 480 4.92 -7.61 -55.75
C GLN A 480 5.01 -6.11 -56.07
N PRO A 481 6.07 -5.40 -55.60
CA PRO A 481 7.08 -5.84 -54.62
C PRO A 481 6.57 -5.77 -53.17
N TRP A 482 7.00 -6.70 -52.31
CA TRP A 482 6.71 -6.66 -50.87
C TRP A 482 7.26 -5.38 -50.21
N PRO A 483 6.55 -4.75 -49.25
CA PRO A 483 5.23 -5.12 -48.69
C PRO A 483 4.03 -4.50 -49.42
N ASN A 484 4.21 -4.03 -50.66
CA ASN A 484 3.16 -3.35 -51.40
C ASN A 484 2.37 -4.33 -52.29
N ASN A 485 1.16 -3.92 -52.68
CA ASN A 485 0.27 -4.67 -53.56
C ASN A 485 -0.03 -6.09 -53.04
N LEU A 486 -0.30 -6.21 -51.75
CA LEU A 486 -0.60 -7.48 -51.10
C LEU A 486 -1.84 -8.13 -51.72
N THR A 487 -1.76 -9.43 -51.97
CA THR A 487 -2.87 -10.18 -52.54
C THR A 487 -2.80 -11.65 -52.15
N THR A 488 -3.97 -12.28 -52.06
CA THR A 488 -4.13 -13.74 -51.99
C THR A 488 -4.03 -14.40 -53.38
N THR A 489 -3.88 -13.63 -54.45
CA THR A 489 -3.59 -14.16 -55.80
C THR A 489 -2.12 -14.56 -55.87
N LEU A 490 -1.83 -15.84 -55.61
CA LEU A 490 -0.46 -16.36 -55.52
C LEU A 490 0.18 -16.57 -56.90
N ALA A 491 -0.63 -16.79 -57.93
CA ALA A 491 -0.26 -16.87 -59.33
C ALA A 491 -1.44 -16.44 -60.21
N ASP A 492 -1.18 -15.88 -61.39
CA ASP A 492 -2.22 -15.48 -62.35
C ASP A 492 -1.96 -15.98 -63.79
N GLY A 493 -0.80 -16.56 -64.07
CA GLY A 493 -0.43 -17.07 -65.39
C GLY A 493 0.26 -18.43 -65.37
N ILE A 494 -0.01 -19.25 -66.41
CA ILE A 494 0.76 -20.46 -66.72
C ILE A 494 1.02 -20.49 -68.23
N THR A 495 2.26 -20.75 -68.62
CA THR A 495 2.65 -20.98 -70.03
C THR A 495 3.21 -22.40 -70.19
N ILE A 496 2.69 -23.17 -71.16
CA ILE A 496 3.20 -24.51 -71.50
C ILE A 496 4.09 -24.41 -72.75
N SER A 497 5.35 -24.82 -72.62
CA SER A 497 6.31 -24.90 -73.71
C SER A 497 6.61 -26.37 -74.07
N THR A 498 6.99 -26.58 -75.33
CA THR A 498 7.45 -27.87 -75.86
C THR A 498 8.84 -27.71 -76.44
N VAL A 499 9.59 -28.82 -76.53
CA VAL A 499 10.90 -28.80 -77.18
C VAL A 499 10.72 -28.34 -78.65
N ASN A 500 11.42 -27.26 -79.03
CA ASN A 500 11.35 -26.63 -80.35
C ASN A 500 9.94 -26.20 -80.81
N GLU A 501 9.04 -25.87 -79.87
CA GLU A 501 7.64 -25.50 -80.19
C GLU A 501 6.88 -26.57 -80.97
N ALA A 502 7.25 -27.85 -80.80
CA ALA A 502 6.55 -28.94 -81.44
C ALA A 502 5.08 -29.02 -80.98
N GLU A 503 4.16 -29.13 -81.95
CA GLU A 503 2.70 -29.29 -81.72
C GLU A 503 2.19 -30.68 -82.10
N THR A 504 3.10 -31.57 -82.51
CA THR A 504 2.76 -32.93 -82.95
C THR A 504 3.72 -33.95 -82.35
N VAL A 505 3.21 -35.15 -82.07
CA VAL A 505 3.97 -36.27 -81.52
C VAL A 505 3.59 -37.54 -82.27
N LYS A 506 4.56 -38.39 -82.59
CA LYS A 506 4.28 -39.65 -83.28
C LYS A 506 3.82 -40.72 -82.30
N VAL A 507 2.98 -41.65 -82.77
CA VAL A 507 2.57 -42.83 -81.97
C VAL A 507 3.79 -43.59 -81.45
N GLY A 508 3.70 -44.12 -80.22
CA GLY A 508 4.80 -44.85 -79.58
C GLY A 508 6.02 -44.00 -79.19
N LYS A 509 6.00 -42.67 -79.39
CA LYS A 509 7.07 -41.75 -78.99
C LYS A 509 6.69 -40.96 -77.73
N LYS A 510 7.68 -40.23 -77.20
CA LYS A 510 7.54 -39.36 -76.04
C LYS A 510 7.81 -37.90 -76.40
N MET A 511 7.21 -36.97 -75.66
CA MET A 511 7.42 -35.54 -75.78
C MET A 511 7.53 -34.91 -74.39
N GLN A 512 8.57 -34.11 -74.17
CA GLN A 512 8.72 -33.35 -72.93
C GLN A 512 7.99 -32.01 -73.05
N LEU A 513 7.19 -31.70 -72.03
CA LEU A 513 6.58 -30.39 -71.83
C LEU A 513 7.17 -29.75 -70.57
N SER A 514 7.17 -28.42 -70.54
CA SER A 514 7.53 -27.63 -69.36
C SER A 514 6.44 -26.57 -69.11
N ALA A 515 6.27 -26.17 -67.86
CA ALA A 515 5.38 -25.07 -67.47
C ALA A 515 6.19 -23.95 -66.82
N SER A 516 5.76 -22.71 -67.05
CA SER A 516 6.23 -21.52 -66.32
C SER A 516 5.02 -20.86 -65.68
N VAL A 517 5.02 -20.78 -64.35
CA VAL A 517 3.96 -20.17 -63.53
C VAL A 517 4.37 -18.75 -63.17
N THR A 518 3.48 -17.79 -63.39
CA THR A 518 3.79 -16.36 -63.20
C THR A 518 2.74 -15.65 -62.37
N LEU A 519 3.16 -14.53 -61.76
CA LEU A 519 2.30 -13.54 -61.13
C LEU A 519 2.62 -12.18 -61.76
N LYS A 520 1.63 -11.53 -62.38
CA LYS A 520 1.80 -10.25 -63.11
C LYS A 520 2.94 -10.29 -64.15
N GLY A 521 3.17 -11.46 -64.74
CA GLY A 521 4.18 -11.68 -65.78
C GLY A 521 5.59 -12.01 -65.28
N THR A 522 5.83 -12.09 -63.97
CA THR A 522 7.12 -12.54 -63.39
C THR A 522 7.00 -13.99 -62.91
N GLU A 523 8.02 -14.82 -63.17
CA GLU A 523 8.05 -16.19 -62.66
C GLU A 523 8.07 -16.20 -61.13
N ILE A 524 7.18 -17.00 -60.54
CA ILE A 524 7.11 -17.17 -59.09
C ILE A 524 8.09 -18.23 -58.60
N ALA A 525 8.38 -18.28 -57.30
CA ALA A 525 9.28 -19.30 -56.74
C ALA A 525 8.76 -20.73 -56.92
N ASN A 526 7.45 -20.95 -56.75
CA ASN A 526 6.83 -22.27 -56.93
C ASN A 526 6.39 -22.47 -58.39
N GLN A 527 7.18 -23.23 -59.15
CA GLN A 527 6.90 -23.56 -60.55
C GLN A 527 6.12 -24.88 -60.72
N ASP A 528 5.73 -25.54 -59.63
CA ASP A 528 5.12 -26.86 -59.70
C ASP A 528 3.70 -26.80 -60.29
N VAL A 529 3.41 -27.74 -61.19
CA VAL A 529 2.10 -27.92 -61.80
C VAL A 529 1.69 -29.39 -61.77
N THR A 530 0.39 -29.65 -61.65
CA THR A 530 -0.18 -30.97 -61.92
C THR A 530 -0.46 -31.12 -63.40
N TRP A 531 0.13 -32.14 -64.01
CA TRP A 531 -0.07 -32.49 -65.42
C TRP A 531 -1.21 -33.50 -65.59
N THR A 532 -2.09 -33.28 -66.57
CA THR A 532 -3.06 -34.29 -67.02
C THR A 532 -3.18 -34.30 -68.54
N VAL A 533 -3.47 -35.48 -69.11
CA VAL A 533 -3.76 -35.65 -70.53
C VAL A 533 -5.21 -36.07 -70.71
N SER A 534 -5.88 -35.51 -71.71
CA SER A 534 -7.23 -35.89 -72.12
C SER A 534 -7.33 -36.01 -73.63
N GLY A 535 -8.39 -36.66 -74.11
CA GLY A 535 -8.61 -36.89 -75.54
C GLY A 535 -8.01 -38.20 -76.06
N ASN A 536 -7.10 -38.82 -75.30
CA ASN A 536 -6.52 -40.12 -75.61
C ASN A 536 -7.58 -41.22 -75.69
N LYS A 537 -7.37 -42.15 -76.62
CA LYS A 537 -8.13 -43.39 -76.80
C LYS A 537 -7.35 -44.60 -76.32
N SER A 538 -6.02 -44.52 -76.33
CA SER A 538 -5.15 -45.53 -75.72
C SER A 538 -4.98 -45.25 -74.23
N THR A 539 -5.11 -46.31 -73.42
CA THR A 539 -4.75 -46.28 -71.99
C THR A 539 -3.25 -46.18 -71.77
N SER A 540 -2.43 -46.45 -72.79
CA SER A 540 -0.98 -46.30 -72.76
C SER A 540 -0.50 -44.89 -73.14
N THR A 541 -1.42 -44.01 -73.54
CA THR A 541 -1.14 -42.59 -73.70
C THR A 541 -1.33 -41.87 -72.37
N THR A 542 -0.22 -41.47 -71.74
CA THR A 542 -0.19 -40.89 -70.38
C THR A 542 0.81 -39.74 -70.30
N ILE A 543 0.64 -38.83 -69.35
CA ILE A 543 1.66 -37.84 -68.98
C ILE A 543 2.08 -38.07 -67.53
N ASP A 544 3.37 -37.96 -67.23
CA ASP A 544 3.88 -38.12 -65.86
C ASP A 544 3.97 -36.78 -65.12
N THR A 545 4.35 -36.84 -63.84
CA THR A 545 4.48 -35.66 -62.96
C THR A 545 5.55 -34.67 -63.41
N ASN A 546 6.48 -35.10 -64.27
CA ASN A 546 7.54 -34.25 -64.80
C ASN A 546 7.18 -33.64 -66.16
N GLY A 547 5.94 -33.83 -66.64
CA GLY A 547 5.48 -33.30 -67.92
C GLY A 547 5.95 -34.13 -69.14
N LEU A 548 6.35 -35.39 -68.96
CA LEU A 548 6.72 -36.27 -70.07
C LEU A 548 5.48 -36.99 -70.62
N LEU A 549 4.96 -36.52 -71.76
CA LEU A 549 3.90 -37.18 -72.51
C LEU A 549 4.46 -38.44 -73.19
N THR A 550 3.85 -39.59 -72.93
CA THR A 550 4.10 -40.86 -73.63
C THR A 550 2.85 -41.21 -74.43
N VAL A 551 3.00 -41.44 -75.73
CA VAL A 551 1.86 -41.78 -76.62
C VAL A 551 1.86 -43.27 -76.88
N GLY A 552 0.71 -43.91 -76.67
CA GLY A 552 0.50 -45.33 -76.97
C GLY A 552 0.79 -45.63 -78.44
N ALA A 553 1.31 -46.83 -78.73
CA ALA A 553 1.47 -47.29 -80.11
C ALA A 553 0.10 -47.50 -80.80
N ASP A 554 -0.94 -47.76 -80.01
CA ASP A 554 -2.33 -47.99 -80.38
C ASP A 554 -3.19 -46.72 -80.34
N GLU A 555 -2.60 -45.55 -80.10
CA GLU A 555 -3.33 -44.27 -80.15
C GLU A 555 -3.71 -43.92 -81.61
N PRO A 556 -4.98 -43.66 -81.94
CA PRO A 556 -5.39 -43.38 -83.31
C PRO A 556 -4.72 -42.13 -83.88
N PHE A 557 -4.36 -42.17 -85.15
CA PHE A 557 -3.78 -41.02 -85.85
C PHE A 557 -4.76 -39.85 -85.90
N GLU A 558 -4.21 -38.64 -85.92
CA GLU A 558 -4.94 -37.37 -85.87
C GLU A 558 -5.78 -37.18 -84.59
N THR A 559 -5.58 -38.03 -83.56
CA THR A 559 -6.12 -37.76 -82.24
C THR A 559 -5.51 -36.48 -81.69
N ILE A 560 -6.37 -35.58 -81.22
CA ILE A 560 -5.96 -34.34 -80.55
C ILE A 560 -5.92 -34.61 -79.05
N LEU A 561 -4.70 -34.65 -78.51
CA LEU A 561 -4.46 -34.73 -77.07
C LEU A 561 -4.49 -33.33 -76.49
N THR A 562 -5.24 -33.12 -75.41
CA THR A 562 -5.24 -31.86 -74.67
C THR A 562 -4.49 -32.07 -73.36
N ILE A 563 -3.34 -31.42 -73.23
CA ILE A 563 -2.47 -31.48 -72.06
C ILE A 563 -2.80 -30.29 -71.17
N TYR A 564 -3.25 -30.54 -69.94
CA TYR A 564 -3.50 -29.51 -68.95
C TYR A 564 -2.32 -29.41 -67.98
N ALA A 565 -2.00 -28.18 -67.60
CA ALA A 565 -1.14 -27.86 -66.46
C ALA A 565 -1.95 -26.99 -65.49
N GLU A 566 -2.08 -27.45 -64.24
CA GLU A 566 -2.73 -26.70 -63.15
C GLU A 566 -1.69 -26.35 -62.08
N SER A 567 -1.63 -25.08 -61.67
CA SER A 567 -0.68 -24.62 -60.66
C SER A 567 -0.89 -25.35 -59.34
N GLN A 568 0.20 -25.78 -58.69
CA GLN A 568 0.17 -26.24 -57.30
C GLN A 568 0.16 -25.08 -56.30
N GLU A 569 0.52 -23.88 -56.72
CA GLU A 569 0.54 -22.69 -55.87
C GLU A 569 -0.83 -22.00 -55.81
N MET A 570 -1.55 -21.96 -56.93
CA MET A 570 -2.88 -21.34 -57.01
C MET A 570 -3.92 -22.34 -57.54
N ALA A 571 -4.73 -22.87 -56.63
CA ALA A 571 -5.79 -23.82 -56.97
C ALA A 571 -6.75 -23.23 -58.01
N GLY A 572 -7.11 -24.02 -59.03
CA GLY A 572 -8.00 -23.60 -60.11
C GLY A 572 -7.32 -22.79 -61.22
N LEU A 573 -6.08 -22.34 -61.05
CA LEU A 573 -5.30 -21.74 -62.13
C LEU A 573 -4.80 -22.85 -63.06
N ARG A 574 -5.41 -22.97 -64.24
CA ARG A 574 -5.05 -23.99 -65.24
C ARG A 574 -4.94 -23.42 -66.64
N THR A 575 -4.04 -24.00 -67.43
CA THR A 575 -3.92 -23.76 -68.87
C THR A 575 -3.86 -25.07 -69.63
N TYR A 576 -3.92 -25.03 -70.96
CA TYR A 576 -3.78 -26.23 -71.79
C TYR A 576 -2.99 -25.98 -73.08
N LYS A 577 -2.40 -27.05 -73.61
CA LYS A 577 -1.79 -27.10 -74.95
C LYS A 577 -2.31 -28.34 -75.68
N THR A 578 -2.64 -28.19 -76.96
CA THR A 578 -3.09 -29.31 -77.80
C THR A 578 -1.90 -29.91 -78.56
N ILE A 579 -1.79 -31.23 -78.56
CA ILE A 579 -0.78 -31.98 -79.29
C ILE A 579 -1.48 -32.97 -80.23
N THR A 580 -1.13 -32.94 -81.51
CA THR A 580 -1.73 -33.86 -82.51
C THR A 580 -0.89 -35.12 -82.66
N VAL A 581 -1.54 -36.29 -82.60
CA VAL A 581 -0.91 -37.59 -82.81
C VAL A 581 -0.70 -37.84 -84.30
N LYS A 582 0.54 -38.09 -84.71
CA LYS A 582 0.91 -38.38 -86.09
C LYS A 582 1.35 -39.84 -86.24
N PRO A 583 1.19 -40.44 -87.44
CA PRO A 583 1.76 -41.75 -87.73
C PRO A 583 3.30 -41.71 -87.66
N LEU A 584 3.90 -42.90 -87.53
CA LEU A 584 5.34 -43.07 -87.78
C LEU A 584 5.62 -42.85 -89.27
N ASP A 585 6.73 -42.19 -89.59
CA ASP A 585 7.20 -42.05 -90.97
C ASP A 585 8.10 -43.23 -91.35
N PHE A 586 8.40 -43.38 -92.64
CA PHE A 586 9.32 -44.42 -93.13
C PHE A 586 10.69 -44.39 -92.43
N GLU A 587 11.13 -43.19 -92.02
CA GLU A 587 12.38 -42.95 -91.29
C GLU A 587 12.38 -43.49 -89.85
N ASP A 588 11.19 -43.77 -89.28
CA ASP A 588 11.04 -44.29 -87.92
C ASP A 588 10.99 -45.84 -87.87
N ILE A 589 10.96 -46.52 -89.02
CA ILE A 589 10.99 -47.98 -89.11
C ILE A 589 12.42 -48.45 -88.78
N PRO A 590 12.61 -49.39 -87.83
CA PRO A 590 13.95 -49.91 -87.55
C PRO A 590 14.58 -50.49 -88.81
N SER A 591 15.79 -50.05 -89.15
CA SER A 591 16.51 -50.58 -90.31
C SER A 591 16.83 -52.06 -90.08
N VAL A 592 16.28 -52.91 -90.95
CA VAL A 592 16.56 -54.34 -90.91
C VAL A 592 17.85 -54.58 -91.68
N THR A 593 18.89 -55.12 -91.02
CA THR A 593 20.12 -55.49 -91.71
C THR A 593 19.81 -56.50 -92.81
N ALA A 594 20.22 -56.18 -94.05
CA ALA A 594 20.02 -57.05 -95.20
C ALA A 594 20.66 -58.44 -94.93
N GLY A 595 19.83 -59.49 -94.98
CA GLY A 595 20.22 -60.87 -94.67
C GLY A 595 19.87 -61.36 -93.26
N SER A 596 19.24 -60.54 -92.41
CA SER A 596 18.74 -61.01 -91.10
C SER A 596 17.36 -61.67 -91.20
N THR A 597 17.06 -62.59 -90.29
CA THR A 597 15.72 -63.20 -90.10
C THR A 597 14.85 -62.40 -89.13
N THR A 598 15.23 -61.16 -88.82
CA THR A 598 14.49 -60.28 -87.91
C THR A 598 13.11 -59.99 -88.50
N THR A 599 12.07 -60.44 -87.81
CA THR A 599 10.68 -60.21 -88.20
C THR A 599 10.20 -58.92 -87.54
N VAL A 600 9.73 -57.95 -88.33
CA VAL A 600 9.08 -56.74 -87.82
C VAL A 600 7.59 -56.91 -88.05
N THR A 601 6.82 -56.94 -86.97
CA THR A 601 5.35 -56.98 -87.03
C THR A 601 4.85 -55.55 -87.22
N ILE A 602 4.05 -55.32 -88.24
CA ILE A 602 3.34 -54.05 -88.47
C ILE A 602 1.87 -54.38 -88.25
N ASP A 603 1.22 -53.69 -87.31
CA ASP A 603 -0.15 -54.01 -86.92
C ASP A 603 -1.10 -54.08 -88.13
N GLY A 604 -1.61 -55.29 -88.40
CA GLY A 604 -2.58 -55.58 -89.46
C GLY A 604 -2.09 -56.42 -90.64
N VAL A 605 -0.80 -56.79 -90.73
CA VAL A 605 -0.28 -57.77 -91.70
C VAL A 605 0.76 -58.70 -91.08
#